data_AF-A0A3M2DW66-F1
#
_entry.id   AF-A0A3M2DW66-F1
#
_cell.length_a   1.000
_cell.length_b   1.000
_cell.length_c   1.000
_cell.angle_alpha   90.00
_cell.angle_beta   90.00
_cell.angle_gamma   90.00
#
_symmetry.space_group_name_H-M   'P 1'
#
loop_
_entity.id
_entity.type
_entity.pdbx_description
1 polymer ?
#
loop_
_entity_poly.entity_id
_entity_poly.type
_entity_poly.pdbx_seq_one_letter_code
_entity_poly.pdbx_strand_id
1 'polypeptide(L)'
;MRLFSLTMAKSARFLAMCLREVYRDGGRGLWRFFRHSSAILRRERQLRRLEHWAKCESLTLDKVFSVFHQHPCAEEDQVVAEWFGNAHSALEALAEQTTAAPRLDLSVLRRAARELGHIVEAKQFFRRWPLPHVHAEVTMLYQSLIERIDQLVKEQAAARTLEEKKAVVEEKRLALEAIKEKKAAIAAKQALVEEERKKLEAEKALRQAKAEEHREAQKRIAMEQALEAQRAEAARQAELEAQLSDIAKTWESQFKKD
;
A
#
# COMPACT_ATOMS: atom_id res chain seq x y z
N MET A 1 15.57 19.74 60.54
CA MET A 1 17.02 19.86 60.25
C MET A 1 17.78 20.05 61.55
N ARG A 2 18.40 19.01 62.11
CA ARG A 2 19.38 19.16 63.19
C ARG A 2 20.76 19.02 62.57
N LEU A 3 21.33 20.16 62.15
CA LEU A 3 22.74 20.25 61.82
C LEU A 3 23.53 19.79 63.05
N PHE A 4 24.44 18.85 62.87
CA PHE A 4 25.40 18.45 63.89
C PHE A 4 26.21 19.69 64.33
N SER A 5 25.83 20.33 65.44
CA SER A 5 26.73 21.25 66.13
C SER A 5 27.73 20.40 66.93
N LEU A 6 28.78 19.96 66.24
CA LEU A 6 29.99 19.47 66.89
C LEU A 6 30.61 20.66 67.60
N THR A 7 30.39 20.76 68.91
CA THR A 7 31.14 21.70 69.75
C THR A 7 32.64 21.36 69.66
N MET A 8 33.52 22.38 69.71
CA MET A 8 34.99 22.24 69.65
C MET A 8 35.54 21.13 70.56
N ALA A 9 34.89 20.88 71.70
CA ALA A 9 35.26 19.82 72.63
C ALA A 9 34.98 18.39 72.11
N LYS A 10 33.91 18.20 71.33
CA LYS A 10 33.58 16.90 70.73
C LYS A 10 34.46 16.59 69.52
N SER A 11 34.77 17.60 68.71
CA SER A 11 35.73 17.45 67.60
C SER A 11 37.15 17.19 68.10
N ALA A 12 37.59 17.84 69.18
CA ALA A 12 38.89 17.57 69.82
C ALA A 12 39.00 16.15 70.39
N ARG A 13 37.94 15.64 71.04
CA ARG A 13 37.90 14.25 71.53
C ARG A 13 37.91 13.22 70.40
N PHE A 14 37.19 13.50 69.31
CA PHE A 14 37.20 12.64 68.12
C PHE A 14 38.59 12.63 67.46
N LEU A 15 39.22 13.79 67.30
CA LEU A 15 40.60 13.91 66.80
C LEU A 15 41.60 13.16 67.68
N ALA A 16 41.49 13.27 69.02
CA ALA A 16 42.36 12.55 69.95
C ALA A 16 42.18 11.02 69.87
N MET A 17 40.94 10.55 69.68
CA MET A 17 40.64 9.13 69.46
C MET A 17 41.24 8.63 68.14
N CYS A 18 41.04 9.38 67.04
CA CYS A 18 41.64 9.05 65.74
C CYS A 18 43.17 9.03 65.80
N LEU A 19 43.80 10.03 66.41
CA LEU A 19 45.27 10.08 66.57
C LEU A 19 45.80 8.89 67.38
N ARG A 20 45.07 8.45 68.41
CA ARG A 20 45.45 7.29 69.22
C ARG A 20 45.34 5.97 68.44
N GLU A 21 44.36 5.85 67.55
CA GLU A 21 44.23 4.70 66.63
C GLU A 21 45.30 4.70 65.52
N VAL A 22 45.70 5.88 65.00
CA VAL A 22 46.84 6.00 64.06
C VAL A 22 48.11 5.43 64.68
N TYR A 23 48.40 5.79 65.93
CA TYR A 23 49.61 5.33 66.62
C TYR A 23 49.58 3.83 66.95
N ARG A 24 48.39 3.24 67.12
CA ARG A 24 48.24 1.83 67.51
C ARG A 24 48.36 0.86 66.33
N ASP A 25 47.86 1.22 65.15
CA ASP A 25 47.86 0.36 63.96
C ASP A 25 48.87 0.78 62.86
N GLY A 26 49.77 1.72 63.18
CA GLY A 26 50.73 2.28 62.22
C GLY A 26 50.05 3.04 61.08
N GLY A 27 48.94 3.71 61.36
CA GLY A 27 48.19 4.55 60.41
C GLY A 27 47.40 3.81 59.34
N ARG A 28 47.53 2.48 59.20
CA ARG A 28 46.86 1.70 58.14
C ARG A 28 45.34 1.63 58.29
N GLY A 29 44.84 1.51 59.52
CA GLY A 29 43.39 1.52 59.80
C GLY A 29 42.73 2.85 59.48
N LEU A 30 43.36 3.96 59.89
CA LEU A 30 42.87 5.30 59.59
C LEU A 30 42.94 5.62 58.10
N TRP A 31 44.02 5.22 57.41
CA TRP A 31 44.14 5.41 55.96
C TRP A 31 43.06 4.65 55.18
N ARG A 32 42.73 3.42 55.61
CA ARG A 32 41.60 2.65 55.05
C ARG A 32 40.25 3.33 55.33
N PHE A 33 40.05 3.83 56.55
CA PHE A 33 38.85 4.57 56.92
C PHE A 33 38.70 5.85 56.07
N PHE A 34 39.73 6.70 55.99
CA PHE A 34 39.70 7.91 55.16
C PHE A 34 39.52 7.60 53.67
N ARG A 35 40.16 6.55 53.15
CA ARG A 35 39.97 6.10 51.77
C ARG A 35 38.55 5.59 51.51
N HIS A 36 37.96 4.83 52.42
CA HIS A 36 36.56 4.39 52.30
C HIS A 36 35.58 5.55 52.47
N SER A 37 35.75 6.41 53.46
CA SER A 37 34.89 7.57 53.68
C SER A 37 34.95 8.55 52.50
N SER A 38 36.14 8.78 51.91
CA SER A 38 36.27 9.61 50.70
C SER A 38 35.62 8.99 49.46
N ALA A 39 35.70 7.67 49.31
CA ALA A 39 34.99 6.95 48.24
C ALA A 39 33.47 7.05 48.39
N ILE A 40 32.95 6.86 49.62
CA ILE A 40 31.52 7.00 49.93
C ILE A 40 31.04 8.44 49.68
N LEU A 41 31.78 9.44 50.15
CA LEU A 41 31.44 10.86 49.93
C LEU A 41 31.48 11.24 48.44
N ARG A 42 32.43 10.68 47.67
CA ARG A 42 32.51 10.89 46.21
C ARG A 42 31.29 10.29 45.52
N ARG A 43 30.91 9.05 45.87
CA ARG A 43 29.71 8.36 45.37
C ARG A 43 28.45 9.15 45.66
N GLU A 44 28.23 9.57 46.92
CA GLU A 44 27.07 10.38 47.28
C GLU A 44 27.01 11.73 46.54
N ARG A 45 28.17 12.34 46.28
CA ARG A 45 28.24 13.58 45.51
C ARG A 45 27.86 13.35 44.05
N GLN A 46 28.28 12.24 43.44
CA GLN A 46 27.92 11.89 42.07
C GLN A 46 26.45 11.51 41.93
N LEU A 47 25.88 10.75 42.87
CA LEU A 47 24.44 10.46 42.88
C LEU A 47 23.60 11.75 43.00
N ARG A 48 24.00 12.68 43.88
CA ARG A 48 23.34 14.00 43.99
C ARG A 48 23.46 14.82 42.70
N ARG A 49 24.56 14.70 41.96
CA ARG A 49 24.72 15.34 40.65
C ARG A 49 23.81 14.72 39.59
N LEU A 50 23.69 13.39 39.55
CA LEU A 50 22.76 12.72 38.63
C LEU A 50 21.33 13.19 38.86
N GLU A 51 20.89 13.22 40.12
CA GLU A 51 19.57 13.72 40.49
C GLU A 51 19.37 15.20 40.16
N HIS A 52 20.41 16.02 40.33
CA HIS A 52 20.35 17.43 39.91
C HIS A 52 20.25 17.58 38.39
N TRP A 53 21.02 16.80 37.62
CA TRP A 53 20.95 16.82 36.16
C TRP A 53 19.61 16.33 35.63
N ALA A 54 19.02 15.31 36.26
CA ALA A 54 17.68 14.84 35.94
C ALA A 54 16.63 15.94 36.12
N LYS A 55 16.71 16.71 37.22
CA LYS A 55 15.80 17.84 37.48
C LYS A 55 15.97 19.02 36.54
N CYS A 56 17.15 19.18 35.97
CA CYS A 56 17.50 20.29 35.08
C CYS A 56 17.55 19.88 33.61
N GLU A 57 16.94 18.74 33.24
CA GLU A 57 16.82 18.24 31.86
C GLU A 57 18.16 18.09 31.11
N SER A 58 19.28 18.01 31.83
CA SER A 58 20.64 17.89 31.28
C SER A 58 21.21 16.48 31.44
N LEU A 59 20.36 15.54 31.86
CA LEU A 59 20.71 14.15 32.06
C LEU A 59 20.84 13.44 30.71
N THR A 60 21.97 12.77 30.51
CA THR A 60 22.14 11.76 29.47
C THR A 60 22.31 10.40 30.15
N LEU A 61 21.81 9.33 29.52
CA LEU A 61 21.88 7.99 30.11
C LEU A 61 23.34 7.50 30.26
N ASP A 62 24.25 7.95 29.39
CA ASP A 62 25.69 7.69 29.54
C ASP A 62 26.30 8.28 30.82
N LYS A 63 25.78 9.40 31.32
CA LYS A 63 26.21 9.94 32.64
C LYS A 63 25.84 8.99 33.77
N VAL A 64 24.71 8.27 33.65
CA VAL A 64 24.32 7.24 34.63
C VAL A 64 25.28 6.06 34.52
N PHE A 65 25.49 5.53 33.31
CA PHE A 65 26.44 4.44 33.06
C PHE A 65 27.83 4.75 33.62
N SER A 66 28.42 5.89 33.25
CA SER A 66 29.77 6.28 33.68
C SER A 66 29.91 6.43 35.20
N VAL A 67 28.88 6.92 35.90
CA VAL A 67 28.90 6.99 37.37
C VAL A 67 28.94 5.58 37.96
N PHE A 68 28.07 4.67 37.51
CA PHE A 68 27.99 3.33 38.08
C PHE A 68 29.13 2.40 37.65
N HIS A 69 29.73 2.62 36.48
CA HIS A 69 30.89 1.88 35.99
C HIS A 69 32.19 2.26 36.72
N GLN A 70 32.32 3.52 37.16
CA GLN A 70 33.49 4.00 37.91
C GLN A 70 33.48 3.60 39.39
N HIS A 71 32.37 3.08 39.90
CA HIS A 71 32.24 2.66 41.30
C HIS A 71 32.15 1.13 41.43
N PRO A 72 32.73 0.56 42.49
CA PRO A 72 32.48 -0.83 42.83
C PRO A 72 31.02 -0.97 43.29
N CYS A 73 30.19 -1.54 42.42
CA CYS A 73 28.79 -1.90 42.67
C CYS A 73 28.64 -3.43 42.59
N ALA A 74 27.50 -3.95 43.04
CA ALA A 74 27.19 -5.36 42.82
C ALA A 74 27.09 -5.66 41.31
N GLU A 75 27.42 -6.88 40.88
CA GLU A 75 27.37 -7.27 39.46
C GLU A 75 25.99 -6.99 38.82
N GLU A 76 24.91 -7.27 39.56
CA GLU A 76 23.54 -6.96 39.12
C GLU A 76 23.32 -5.47 38.83
N ASP A 77 23.90 -4.58 39.64
CA ASP A 77 23.79 -3.13 39.44
C ASP A 77 24.68 -2.66 38.27
N GLN A 78 25.77 -3.37 37.97
CA GLN A 78 26.60 -3.12 36.80
C GLN A 78 25.87 -3.49 35.51
N VAL A 79 25.15 -4.62 35.49
CA VAL A 79 24.31 -5.00 34.34
C VAL A 79 23.26 -3.92 34.05
N VAL A 80 22.60 -3.39 35.10
CA VAL A 80 21.64 -2.30 34.92
C VAL A 80 22.33 -1.04 34.40
N ALA A 81 23.55 -0.73 34.87
CA ALA A 81 24.33 0.38 34.33
C ALA A 81 24.68 0.19 32.84
N GLU A 82 25.03 -1.02 32.42
CA GLU A 82 25.26 -1.35 31.00
C GLU A 82 24.00 -1.12 30.16
N TRP A 83 22.81 -1.45 30.68
CA TRP A 83 21.55 -1.12 30.00
C TRP A 83 21.39 0.39 29.78
N PHE A 84 21.82 1.26 30.72
CA PHE A 84 21.83 2.71 30.51
C PHE A 84 22.75 3.11 29.34
N GLY A 85 23.94 2.51 29.23
CA GLY A 85 24.86 2.77 28.13
C GLY A 85 24.33 2.27 26.77
N ASN A 86 23.73 1.08 26.75
CA ASN A 86 23.10 0.51 25.56
C ASN A 86 21.89 1.32 25.11
N ALA A 87 21.04 1.74 26.06
CA ALA A 87 19.90 2.62 25.79
C ALA A 87 20.35 3.96 25.23
N HIS A 88 21.44 4.54 25.77
CA HIS A 88 22.01 5.77 25.23
C HIS A 88 22.42 5.61 23.76
N SER A 89 23.23 4.58 23.47
CA SER A 89 23.73 4.30 22.12
C SER A 89 22.58 4.05 21.13
N ALA A 90 21.53 3.36 21.57
CA ALA A 90 20.34 3.12 20.76
C ALA A 90 19.54 4.40 20.48
N LEU A 91 19.47 5.33 21.46
CA LEU A 91 18.84 6.63 21.29
C LEU A 91 19.65 7.56 20.37
N GLU A 92 20.98 7.53 20.46
CA GLU A 92 21.85 8.27 19.54
C GLU A 92 21.69 7.77 18.10
N ALA A 93 21.70 6.45 17.88
CA ALA A 93 21.45 5.86 16.56
C ALA A 93 20.06 6.27 16.02
N LEU A 94 19.06 6.40 16.90
CA LEU A 94 17.75 6.88 16.52
C LEU A 94 17.76 8.37 16.14
N ALA A 95 18.49 9.21 16.88
CA ALA A 95 18.66 10.63 16.56
C ALA A 95 19.43 10.84 15.25
N GLU A 96 20.43 10.02 14.97
CA GLU A 96 21.12 10.04 13.67
C GLU A 96 20.16 9.65 12.54
N GLN A 97 19.35 8.60 12.73
CA GLN A 97 18.38 8.17 11.72
C GLN A 97 17.30 9.22 11.44
N THR A 98 16.80 9.93 12.46
CA THR A 98 15.81 11.00 12.24
C THR A 98 16.37 12.17 11.45
N THR A 99 17.68 12.43 11.54
CA THR A 99 18.33 13.50 10.76
C THR A 99 18.66 13.06 9.33
N ALA A 100 19.01 11.78 9.12
CA ALA A 100 19.46 11.28 7.82
C ALA A 100 18.32 10.76 6.93
N ALA A 101 17.25 10.20 7.50
CA ALA A 101 16.21 9.51 6.75
C ALA A 101 14.82 10.13 6.95
N PRO A 102 13.99 10.24 5.89
CA PRO A 102 12.63 10.78 5.98
C PRO A 102 11.66 9.82 6.67
N ARG A 103 12.06 8.55 6.89
CA ARG A 103 11.24 7.53 7.54
C ARG A 103 12.02 6.87 8.66
N LEU A 104 11.38 6.81 9.83
CA LEU A 104 11.88 6.08 10.99
C LEU A 104 11.72 4.59 10.81
N ASP A 105 12.78 3.82 11.07
CA ASP A 105 12.68 2.37 11.12
C ASP A 105 12.13 1.92 12.48
N LEU A 106 11.08 1.11 12.44
CA LEU A 106 10.48 0.48 13.62
C LEU A 106 11.48 -0.43 14.35
N SER A 107 12.46 -1.00 13.64
CA SER A 107 13.46 -1.89 14.25
C SER A 107 14.33 -1.14 15.26
N VAL A 108 14.77 0.07 14.91
CA VAL A 108 15.63 0.92 15.74
C VAL A 108 14.85 1.46 16.95
N LEU A 109 13.61 1.93 16.72
CA LEU A 109 12.70 2.34 17.79
C LEU A 109 12.46 1.22 18.81
N ARG A 110 12.17 0.00 18.35
CA ARG A 110 11.93 -1.16 19.22
C ARG A 110 13.17 -1.57 20.01
N ARG A 111 14.35 -1.41 19.42
CA ARG A 111 15.62 -1.65 20.12
C ARG A 111 15.78 -0.67 21.28
N ALA A 112 15.65 0.63 21.03
CA ALA A 112 15.74 1.64 22.07
C ALA A 112 14.69 1.44 23.17
N ALA A 113 13.44 1.15 22.79
CA ALA A 113 12.36 0.87 23.73
C ALA A 113 12.65 -0.35 24.61
N ARG A 114 13.26 -1.42 24.06
CA ARG A 114 13.61 -2.63 24.83
C ARG A 114 14.64 -2.33 25.92
N GLU A 115 15.73 -1.65 25.58
CA GLU A 115 16.78 -1.30 26.54
C GLU A 115 16.22 -0.41 27.67
N LEU A 116 15.39 0.58 27.32
CA LEU A 116 14.70 1.41 28.32
C LEU A 116 13.72 0.62 29.18
N GLY A 117 13.00 -0.34 28.59
CA GLY A 117 12.08 -1.23 29.29
C GLY A 117 12.79 -2.04 30.39
N HIS A 118 13.96 -2.62 30.07
CA HIS A 118 14.78 -3.33 31.05
C HIS A 118 15.18 -2.44 32.24
N ILE A 119 15.51 -1.17 31.98
CA ILE A 119 15.83 -0.20 33.04
C ILE A 119 14.59 0.07 33.90
N VAL A 120 13.43 0.39 33.30
CA VAL A 120 12.18 0.67 34.04
C VAL A 120 11.77 -0.51 34.93
N GLU A 121 11.99 -1.73 34.47
CA GLU A 121 11.69 -2.95 35.21
C GLU A 121 12.66 -3.25 36.36
N ALA A 122 13.83 -2.60 36.39
CA ALA A 122 14.89 -2.78 37.39
C ALA A 122 14.54 -2.16 38.76
N LYS A 123 13.39 -2.52 39.34
CA LYS A 123 12.87 -1.98 40.62
C LYS A 123 13.85 -2.14 41.78
N GLN A 124 14.64 -3.22 41.79
CA GLN A 124 15.62 -3.46 42.85
C GLN A 124 16.78 -2.46 42.80
N PHE A 125 17.22 -2.09 41.60
CA PHE A 125 18.27 -1.09 41.41
C PHE A 125 17.82 0.26 41.98
N PHE A 126 16.62 0.73 41.62
CA PHE A 126 16.09 2.01 42.15
C PHE A 126 15.73 1.98 43.64
N ARG A 127 15.52 0.80 44.24
CA ARG A 127 15.41 0.63 45.70
C ARG A 127 16.75 0.77 46.40
N ARG A 128 17.83 0.19 45.85
CA ARG A 128 19.20 0.29 46.37
C ARG A 128 19.78 1.69 46.16
N TRP A 129 19.43 2.31 45.04
CA TRP A 129 19.97 3.57 44.55
C TRP A 129 18.80 4.53 44.29
N PRO A 130 18.38 5.31 45.31
CA PRO A 130 17.20 6.17 45.21
C PRO A 130 17.48 7.33 44.24
N LEU A 131 17.14 7.10 42.97
CA LEU A 131 17.26 8.05 41.87
C LEU A 131 15.87 8.30 41.24
N PRO A 132 14.92 8.90 41.98
CA PRO A 132 13.53 9.01 41.55
C PRO A 132 13.34 9.85 40.28
N HIS A 133 14.15 10.90 40.07
CA HIS A 133 13.99 11.74 38.90
C HIS A 133 14.55 11.04 37.66
N VAL A 134 15.69 10.35 37.81
CA VAL A 134 16.24 9.50 36.73
C VAL A 134 15.23 8.43 36.31
N HIS A 135 14.62 7.74 37.29
CA HIS A 135 13.63 6.71 37.02
C HIS A 135 12.38 7.29 36.30
N ALA A 136 11.91 8.47 36.72
CA ALA A 136 10.80 9.16 36.08
C ALA A 136 11.12 9.53 34.62
N GLU A 137 12.28 10.14 34.37
CA GLU A 137 12.74 10.51 33.02
C GLU A 137 12.82 9.28 32.09
N VAL A 138 13.46 8.20 32.54
CA VAL A 138 13.55 6.95 31.76
C VAL A 138 12.16 6.38 31.47
N THR A 139 11.25 6.42 32.45
CA THR A 139 9.88 5.93 32.29
C THR A 139 9.11 6.77 31.26
N MET A 140 9.25 8.09 31.28
CA MET A 140 8.65 9.01 30.32
C MET A 140 9.19 8.78 28.90
N LEU A 141 10.52 8.62 28.77
CA LEU A 141 11.16 8.30 27.49
C LEU A 141 10.68 6.94 26.95
N TYR A 142 10.56 5.93 27.81
CA TYR A 142 10.04 4.63 27.42
C TYR A 142 8.58 4.71 26.94
N GLN A 143 7.70 5.39 27.70
CA GLN A 143 6.29 5.53 27.35
C GLN A 143 6.10 6.28 26.03
N SER A 144 6.80 7.41 25.85
CA SER A 144 6.73 8.18 24.61
C SER A 144 7.22 7.39 23.39
N LEU A 145 8.27 6.57 23.54
CA LEU A 145 8.73 5.68 22.48
C LEU A 145 7.72 4.58 22.12
N ILE A 146 7.09 3.95 23.11
CA ILE A 146 6.06 2.92 22.88
C ILE A 146 4.86 3.54 22.16
N GLU A 147 4.38 4.70 22.62
CA GLU A 147 3.29 5.42 21.95
C GLU A 147 3.64 5.75 20.49
N ARG A 148 4.88 6.18 20.23
CA ARG A 148 5.32 6.47 18.87
C ARG A 148 5.42 5.22 18.00
N ILE A 149 5.88 4.10 18.56
CA ILE A 149 5.89 2.80 17.88
C ILE A 149 4.46 2.40 17.49
N ASP A 150 3.50 2.51 18.41
CA ASP A 150 2.11 2.15 18.16
C ASP A 150 1.46 3.03 17.09
N GLN A 151 1.76 4.34 17.10
CA GLN A 151 1.33 5.26 16.04
C GLN A 151 1.87 4.85 14.68
N LEU A 152 3.17 4.58 14.57
CA LEU A 152 3.79 4.18 13.32
C LEU A 152 3.26 2.84 12.80
N VAL A 153 2.98 1.88 13.69
CA VAL A 153 2.35 0.61 13.31
C VAL A 153 0.94 0.84 12.75
N LYS A 154 0.15 1.72 13.38
CA LYS A 154 -1.19 2.10 12.89
C LYS A 154 -1.13 2.82 11.54
N GLU A 155 -0.19 3.74 11.37
CA GLU A 155 0.04 4.46 10.10
C GLU A 155 0.44 3.50 8.98
N GLN A 156 1.35 2.56 9.24
CA GLN A 156 1.75 1.54 8.26
C GLN A 156 0.61 0.59 7.89
N ALA A 157 -0.20 0.16 8.86
CA ALA A 157 -1.37 -0.66 8.60
C ALA A 157 -2.40 0.10 7.75
N ALA A 158 -2.69 1.37 8.10
CA ALA A 158 -3.59 2.21 7.33
C ALA A 158 -3.09 2.43 5.89
N ALA A 159 -1.80 2.68 5.70
CA ALA A 159 -1.19 2.83 4.38
C ALA A 159 -1.36 1.56 3.53
N ARG A 160 -1.13 0.37 4.10
CA ARG A 160 -1.36 -0.92 3.40
C ARG A 160 -2.82 -1.09 2.98
N THR A 161 -3.76 -0.85 3.89
CA THR A 161 -5.20 -0.96 3.55
C THR A 161 -5.62 0.04 2.46
N LEU A 162 -4.99 1.20 2.40
CA LEU A 162 -5.25 2.21 1.37
C LEU A 162 -4.64 1.80 0.02
N GLU A 163 -3.46 1.20 0.01
CA GLU A 163 -2.86 0.60 -1.19
C GLU A 163 -3.70 -0.56 -1.73
N GLU A 164 -4.17 -1.45 -0.86
CA GLU A 164 -5.09 -2.54 -1.23
C GLU A 164 -6.39 -2.00 -1.85
N LYS A 165 -7.01 -0.98 -1.23
CA LYS A 165 -8.20 -0.34 -1.78
C LYS A 165 -7.94 0.32 -3.14
N LYS A 166 -6.78 0.97 -3.32
CA LYS A 166 -6.39 1.55 -4.61
C LYS A 166 -6.22 0.46 -5.67
N ALA A 167 -5.57 -0.66 -5.34
CA ALA A 167 -5.40 -1.78 -6.25
C ALA A 167 -6.76 -2.36 -6.69
N VAL A 168 -7.70 -2.54 -5.77
CA VAL A 168 -9.07 -3.00 -6.09
C VAL A 168 -9.82 -2.01 -6.98
N VAL A 169 -9.66 -0.70 -6.75
CA VAL A 169 -10.29 0.32 -7.60
C VAL A 169 -9.72 0.30 -9.01
N GLU A 170 -8.40 0.18 -9.16
CA GLU A 170 -7.74 0.07 -10.47
C GLU A 170 -8.15 -1.22 -11.19
N GLU A 171 -8.22 -2.35 -10.50
CA GLU A 171 -8.72 -3.61 -11.07
C GLU A 171 -10.16 -3.48 -11.58
N LYS A 172 -11.05 -2.85 -10.79
CA LYS A 172 -12.43 -2.57 -11.21
C LYS A 172 -12.51 -1.61 -12.39
N ARG A 173 -11.62 -0.62 -12.47
CA ARG A 173 -11.54 0.30 -13.61
C ARG A 173 -11.18 -0.45 -14.89
N LEU A 174 -10.13 -1.27 -14.86
CA LEU A 174 -9.72 -2.10 -15.99
C LEU A 174 -10.83 -3.08 -16.41
N ALA A 175 -11.53 -3.69 -15.45
CA ALA A 175 -12.66 -4.57 -15.75
C ALA A 175 -13.82 -3.81 -16.42
N LEU A 176 -14.13 -2.59 -15.98
CA LEU A 176 -15.15 -1.74 -16.60
C LEU A 176 -14.77 -1.30 -18.02
N GLU A 177 -13.50 -0.99 -18.27
CA GLU A 177 -12.99 -0.68 -19.60
C GLU A 177 -13.10 -1.88 -20.53
N ALA A 178 -12.68 -3.07 -20.09
CA ALA A 178 -12.83 -4.30 -20.87
C ALA A 178 -14.31 -4.64 -21.18
N ILE A 179 -15.24 -4.37 -20.26
CA ILE A 179 -16.68 -4.54 -20.50
C ILE A 179 -17.17 -3.53 -21.55
N LYS A 180 -16.73 -2.27 -21.48
CA LYS A 180 -17.10 -1.24 -22.47
C LYS A 180 -16.59 -1.60 -23.86
N GLU A 181 -15.34 -2.06 -23.97
CA GLU A 181 -14.76 -2.52 -25.23
C GLU A 181 -15.52 -3.73 -25.80
N LYS A 182 -15.85 -4.73 -24.97
CA LYS A 182 -16.68 -5.86 -25.41
C LYS A 182 -18.05 -5.42 -25.90
N LYS A 183 -18.71 -4.47 -25.21
CA LYS A 183 -20.00 -3.92 -25.66
C LYS A 183 -19.88 -3.18 -26.98
N ALA A 184 -18.83 -2.36 -27.15
CA ALA A 184 -18.57 -1.68 -28.42
C ALA A 184 -18.30 -2.66 -29.56
N ALA A 185 -17.54 -3.74 -29.31
CA ALA A 185 -17.29 -4.79 -30.29
C ALA A 185 -18.57 -5.55 -30.68
N ILE A 186 -19.45 -5.83 -29.72
CA ILE A 186 -20.75 -6.45 -29.99
C ILE A 186 -21.62 -5.51 -30.84
N ALA A 187 -21.69 -4.22 -30.48
CA ALA A 187 -22.45 -3.23 -31.23
C ALA A 187 -21.93 -3.07 -32.68
N ALA A 188 -20.60 -3.05 -32.86
CA ALA A 188 -19.99 -3.00 -34.19
C ALA A 188 -20.32 -4.25 -35.03
N LYS A 189 -20.28 -5.44 -34.42
CA LYS A 189 -20.70 -6.68 -35.09
C LYS A 189 -22.18 -6.67 -35.47
N GLN A 190 -23.05 -6.16 -34.59
CA GLN A 190 -24.48 -6.04 -34.88
C GLN A 190 -24.74 -5.08 -36.04
N ALA A 191 -24.05 -3.94 -36.09
CA ALA A 191 -24.16 -2.99 -37.21
C ALA A 191 -23.73 -3.61 -38.55
N LEU A 192 -22.63 -4.38 -38.56
CA LEU A 192 -22.19 -5.11 -39.76
C LEU A 192 -23.24 -6.12 -40.23
N VAL A 193 -23.82 -6.88 -39.30
CA VAL A 193 -24.89 -7.85 -39.64
C VAL A 193 -26.13 -7.15 -40.20
N GLU A 194 -26.50 -5.99 -39.65
CA GLU A 194 -27.62 -5.20 -40.19
C GLU A 194 -27.34 -4.67 -41.59
N GLU A 195 -26.12 -4.20 -41.86
CA GLU A 195 -25.73 -3.78 -43.22
C GLU A 195 -25.75 -4.95 -44.21
N GLU A 196 -25.24 -6.12 -43.82
CA GLU A 196 -25.29 -7.32 -44.66
C GLU A 196 -26.72 -7.76 -44.94
N ARG A 197 -27.62 -7.70 -43.95
CA ARG A 197 -29.04 -7.98 -44.14
C ARG A 197 -29.69 -7.02 -45.13
N LYS A 198 -29.43 -5.72 -45.01
CA LYS A 198 -29.93 -4.71 -45.97
C LYS A 198 -29.42 -4.96 -47.39
N LYS A 199 -28.15 -5.33 -47.55
CA LYS A 199 -27.59 -5.70 -48.86
C LYS A 199 -28.25 -6.94 -49.44
N LEU A 200 -28.47 -7.97 -48.62
CA LEU A 200 -29.16 -9.20 -49.05
C LEU A 200 -30.62 -8.95 -49.43
N GLU A 201 -31.32 -8.09 -48.69
CA GLU A 201 -32.70 -7.69 -49.03
C GLU A 201 -32.74 -6.92 -50.35
N ALA A 202 -31.83 -5.97 -50.55
CA ALA A 202 -31.71 -5.25 -51.81
C ALA A 202 -31.36 -6.18 -52.98
N GLU A 203 -30.46 -7.14 -52.79
CA GLU A 203 -30.11 -8.12 -53.83
C GLU A 203 -31.30 -9.03 -54.15
N LYS A 204 -32.05 -9.50 -53.14
CA LYS A 204 -33.27 -10.28 -53.34
C LYS A 204 -34.33 -9.49 -54.11
N ALA A 205 -34.55 -8.22 -53.76
CA ALA A 205 -35.48 -7.35 -54.48
C ALA A 205 -35.05 -7.16 -55.95
N LEU A 206 -33.75 -6.96 -56.19
CA LEU A 206 -33.21 -6.81 -57.53
C LEU A 206 -33.36 -8.09 -58.36
N ARG A 207 -33.17 -9.27 -57.75
CA ARG A 207 -33.45 -10.57 -58.39
C ARG A 207 -34.93 -10.75 -58.71
N GLN A 208 -35.83 -10.35 -57.82
CA GLN A 208 -37.27 -10.40 -58.05
C GLN A 208 -37.68 -9.47 -59.20
N ALA A 209 -37.21 -8.21 -59.19
CA ALA A 209 -37.46 -7.25 -60.27
C ALA A 209 -36.97 -7.79 -61.63
N LYS A 210 -35.75 -8.33 -61.70
CA LYS A 210 -35.23 -8.96 -62.92
C LYS A 210 -36.08 -10.16 -63.38
N ALA A 211 -36.58 -10.97 -62.43
CA ALA A 211 -37.44 -12.10 -62.76
C ALA A 211 -38.81 -11.63 -63.28
N GLU A 212 -39.36 -10.54 -62.75
CA GLU A 212 -40.59 -9.92 -63.23
C GLU A 212 -40.42 -9.30 -64.62
N GLU A 213 -39.34 -8.54 -64.86
CA GLU A 213 -39.00 -8.02 -66.19
C GLU A 213 -38.87 -9.14 -67.22
N HIS A 214 -38.21 -10.25 -66.88
CA HIS A 214 -38.12 -11.42 -67.75
C HIS A 214 -39.49 -12.05 -68.02
N ARG A 215 -40.37 -12.15 -67.01
CA ARG A 215 -41.74 -12.66 -67.19
C ARG A 215 -42.57 -11.75 -68.08
N GLU A 216 -42.45 -10.44 -67.94
CA GLU A 216 -43.14 -9.47 -68.78
C GLU A 216 -42.61 -9.51 -70.22
N ALA A 217 -41.29 -9.60 -70.41
CA ALA A 217 -40.69 -9.76 -71.73
C ALA A 217 -41.15 -11.07 -72.40
N GLN A 218 -41.21 -12.19 -71.65
CA GLN A 218 -41.76 -13.45 -72.15
C GLN A 218 -43.22 -13.32 -72.56
N LYS A 219 -44.05 -12.61 -71.80
CA LYS A 219 -45.45 -12.33 -72.19
C LYS A 219 -45.53 -11.51 -73.47
N ARG A 220 -44.67 -10.50 -73.65
CA ARG A 220 -44.62 -9.69 -74.88
C ARG A 220 -44.23 -10.53 -76.09
N ILE A 221 -43.18 -11.33 -75.97
CA ILE A 221 -42.75 -12.25 -77.03
C ILE A 221 -43.86 -13.25 -77.37
N ALA A 222 -44.53 -13.83 -76.36
CA ALA A 222 -45.63 -14.75 -76.58
C ALA A 222 -46.83 -14.06 -77.27
N MET A 223 -47.11 -12.80 -76.94
CA MET A 223 -48.17 -12.02 -77.57
C MET A 223 -47.83 -11.66 -79.02
N GLU A 224 -46.58 -11.29 -79.30
CA GLU A 224 -46.08 -11.06 -80.67
C GLU A 224 -46.15 -12.34 -81.51
N GLN A 225 -45.70 -13.47 -80.96
CA GLN A 225 -45.81 -14.79 -81.61
C GLN A 225 -47.27 -15.20 -81.86
N ALA A 226 -48.19 -14.88 -80.96
CA ALA A 226 -49.61 -15.15 -81.14
C ALA A 226 -50.22 -14.28 -82.27
N LEU A 227 -49.82 -13.01 -82.37
CA LEU A 227 -50.24 -12.13 -83.46
C LEU A 227 -49.65 -12.57 -84.81
N GLU A 228 -48.39 -13.02 -84.82
CA GLU A 228 -47.76 -13.59 -86.01
C GLU A 228 -48.44 -14.90 -86.44
N ALA A 229 -48.77 -15.77 -85.50
CA ALA A 229 -49.54 -16.99 -85.76
C ALA A 229 -50.92 -16.67 -86.37
N GLN A 230 -51.64 -15.69 -85.81
CA GLN A 230 -52.92 -15.24 -86.38
C GLN A 230 -52.77 -14.66 -87.79
N ARG A 231 -51.71 -13.88 -88.05
CA ARG A 231 -51.42 -13.37 -89.40
C ARG A 231 -51.08 -14.49 -90.38
N ALA A 232 -50.33 -15.50 -89.94
CA ALA A 232 -50.02 -16.67 -90.75
C ALA A 232 -51.27 -17.53 -91.02
N GLU A 233 -52.16 -17.69 -90.04
CA GLU A 233 -53.45 -18.36 -90.22
C GLU A 233 -54.37 -17.59 -91.19
N ALA A 234 -54.47 -16.27 -91.03
CA ALA A 234 -55.23 -15.42 -91.95
C ALA A 234 -54.65 -15.44 -93.38
N ALA A 235 -53.32 -15.45 -93.52
CA ALA A 235 -52.67 -15.60 -94.83
C ALA A 235 -52.97 -16.97 -95.46
N ARG A 236 -52.92 -18.06 -94.68
CA ARG A 236 -53.32 -19.40 -95.14
C ARG A 236 -54.80 -19.47 -95.53
N GLN A 237 -55.67 -18.80 -94.78
CA GLN A 237 -57.09 -18.69 -95.12
C GLN A 237 -57.30 -17.90 -96.42
N ALA A 238 -56.61 -16.77 -96.59
CA ALA A 238 -56.66 -16.00 -97.83
C ALA A 238 -56.09 -16.77 -99.03
N GLU A 239 -55.02 -17.56 -98.86
CA GLU A 239 -54.49 -18.46 -99.89
C GLU A 239 -55.48 -19.58 -100.23
N LEU A 240 -56.12 -20.19 -99.23
CA LEU A 240 -57.17 -21.18 -99.43
C LEU A 240 -58.38 -20.57 -100.16
N GLU A 241 -58.81 -19.36 -99.78
CA GLU A 241 -59.89 -18.64 -100.47
C GLU A 241 -59.53 -18.26 -101.90
N ALA A 242 -58.28 -17.85 -102.15
CA ALA A 242 -57.79 -17.58 -103.50
C ALA A 242 -57.75 -18.87 -104.34
N GLN A 243 -57.29 -19.99 -103.77
CA GLN A 243 -57.33 -21.29 -104.42
C GLN A 243 -58.76 -21.76 -104.68
N LEU A 244 -59.68 -21.56 -103.74
CA LEU A 244 -61.11 -21.87 -103.91
C LEU A 244 -61.77 -20.96 -104.95
N SER A 245 -61.37 -19.69 -105.04
CA SER A 245 -61.80 -18.75 -106.08
C SER A 245 -61.30 -19.14 -107.46
N ASP A 246 -60.05 -19.59 -107.58
CA ASP A 246 -59.50 -20.09 -108.84
C ASP A 246 -60.13 -21.44 -109.23
N ILE A 247 -60.47 -22.30 -108.26
CA ILE A 247 -61.30 -23.48 -108.49
C ILE A 247 -62.71 -23.07 -108.97
N ALA A 248 -63.33 -22.05 -108.36
CA ALA A 248 -64.64 -21.55 -108.80
C ALA A 248 -64.60 -20.95 -110.21
N LYS A 249 -63.54 -20.22 -110.58
CA LYS A 249 -63.34 -19.68 -111.94
C LYS A 249 -63.04 -20.78 -112.98
N THR A 250 -62.34 -21.84 -112.59
CA THR A 250 -62.11 -23.01 -113.46
C THR A 250 -63.40 -23.83 -113.65
N TRP A 251 -64.30 -23.83 -112.67
CA TRP A 251 -65.65 -24.39 -112.81
C TRP A 251 -66.59 -23.52 -113.66
N GLU A 252 -66.56 -22.18 -113.52
CA GLU A 252 -67.35 -21.27 -114.36
C GLU A 252 -66.92 -21.27 -115.84
N SER A 253 -65.67 -21.60 -116.13
CA SER A 253 -65.18 -21.78 -117.50
C SER A 253 -65.52 -23.16 -118.11
N GLN A 254 -65.93 -24.14 -117.30
CA GLN A 254 -66.47 -25.42 -117.79
C GLN A 254 -67.97 -25.36 -118.13
N PHE A 255 -68.73 -24.39 -117.60
CA PHE A 255 -70.17 -24.24 -117.86
C PHE A 255 -70.54 -23.21 -118.95
N LYS A 256 -69.57 -22.67 -119.70
CA LYS A 256 -69.80 -21.77 -120.85
C LYS A 256 -69.62 -22.43 -122.24
N LYS A 257 -69.67 -23.76 -122.30
CA LYS A 257 -69.90 -24.53 -123.52
C LYS A 257 -71.01 -25.53 -123.26
N ASP A 258 -72.24 -25.08 -123.50
CA ASP A 258 -73.32 -25.77 -124.21
C ASP A 258 -74.67 -25.08 -123.89
#